data_AF-A0A172T7V2-F1
#
_entry.id   AF-A0A172T7V2-F1
#
_cell.length_a   1.000
_cell.length_b   1.000
_cell.length_c   1.000
_cell.angle_alpha   90.00
_cell.angle_beta   90.00
_cell.angle_gamma   90.00
#
_symmetry.space_group_name_H-M   'P 1'
#
loop_
_entity.id
_entity.type
_entity.pdbx_description
1 polymer ?
#
loop_
_entity_poly.entity_id
_entity_poly.type
_entity_poly.pdbx_seq_one_letter_code
_entity_poly.pdbx_strand_id
1 'polypeptide(L)'
;MAAPSDQLPEQQRKKSGTKKTPGERLSKLLPAVQDGDPKAIHEARKLTRKVAAELALSDAPKKVRRAWRDLRRAVAPIRDRDAAGEHVRAALEELNASAAEIAAFEQGWQDKRAEALAALQLPKLIKDVPRPKHFKRKVRAALAEQSADILEAAPKVLRARKTETWHEWRKTLKHYRYTLELLEPAPSALTDVLDGLGRLQDAEVVLDILTGETWLPHSQNALITREKKARQESQRQVRQAWPALEAFLHSRLQTGKASG
;
A
#
# COMPACT_ATOMS: atom_id res chain seq x y z
N MET A 1 -13.74 -67.73 -23.70
CA MET A 1 -12.74 -66.66 -23.90
C MET A 1 -13.47 -65.33 -23.73
N ALA A 2 -13.37 -64.74 -22.54
CA ALA A 2 -14.05 -63.49 -22.18
C ALA A 2 -12.98 -62.40 -22.00
N ALA A 3 -13.25 -61.22 -22.56
CA ALA A 3 -12.33 -60.08 -22.60
C ALA A 3 -12.04 -59.50 -21.20
N PRO A 4 -10.83 -58.95 -20.96
CA PRO A 4 -10.52 -58.27 -19.72
C PRO A 4 -11.07 -56.84 -19.72
N SER A 5 -11.76 -56.48 -18.64
CA SER A 5 -12.22 -55.12 -18.33
C SER A 5 -11.04 -54.18 -18.06
N ASP A 6 -10.89 -53.16 -18.89
CA ASP A 6 -10.11 -51.97 -18.59
C ASP A 6 -10.82 -51.13 -17.51
N GLN A 7 -10.34 -51.18 -16.28
CA GLN A 7 -10.67 -50.20 -15.25
C GLN A 7 -9.69 -49.02 -15.36
N LEU A 8 -10.17 -47.90 -15.88
CA LEU A 8 -9.46 -46.63 -15.83
C LEU A 8 -9.41 -46.10 -14.39
N PRO A 9 -8.26 -45.59 -13.92
CA PRO A 9 -8.13 -45.06 -12.56
C PRO A 9 -8.88 -43.74 -12.41
N GLU A 10 -9.72 -43.72 -11.38
CA GLU A 10 -10.50 -42.60 -10.89
C GLU A 10 -9.58 -41.41 -10.55
N GLN A 11 -9.51 -40.42 -11.44
CA GLN A 11 -8.76 -39.19 -11.22
C GLN A 11 -9.39 -38.42 -10.05
N GLN A 12 -8.72 -38.49 -8.90
CA GLN A 12 -8.99 -37.65 -7.74
C GLN A 12 -8.91 -36.17 -8.14
N ARG A 13 -10.08 -35.56 -8.31
CA ARG A 13 -10.24 -34.10 -8.38
C ARG A 13 -9.68 -33.50 -7.09
N LYS A 14 -8.43 -33.01 -7.15
CA LYS A 14 -7.85 -32.14 -6.12
C LYS A 14 -8.82 -30.97 -5.90
N LYS A 15 -9.53 -31.00 -4.77
CA LYS A 15 -10.37 -29.88 -4.31
C LYS A 15 -9.46 -28.65 -4.26
N SER A 16 -9.62 -27.75 -5.23
CA SER A 16 -8.98 -26.44 -5.20
C SER A 16 -9.38 -25.78 -3.89
N GLY A 17 -8.43 -25.66 -2.95
CA GLY A 17 -8.68 -25.02 -1.65
C GLY A 17 -9.36 -23.68 -1.89
N THR A 18 -10.58 -23.54 -1.36
CA THR A 18 -11.39 -22.33 -1.51
C THR A 18 -10.57 -21.16 -1.01
N LYS A 19 -10.15 -20.27 -1.91
CA LYS A 19 -9.43 -19.05 -1.54
C LYS A 19 -10.33 -18.26 -0.59
N LYS A 20 -9.86 -18.04 0.64
CA LYS A 20 -10.59 -17.27 1.66
C LYS A 20 -11.01 -15.91 1.11
N THR A 21 -12.23 -15.50 1.38
CA THR A 21 -12.75 -14.21 0.92
C THR A 21 -12.05 -13.06 1.66
N PRO A 22 -12.09 -11.83 1.12
CA PRO A 22 -11.56 -10.68 1.85
C PRO A 22 -12.21 -10.47 3.21
N GLY A 23 -13.53 -10.66 3.33
CA GLY A 23 -14.25 -10.61 4.59
C GLY A 23 -13.72 -11.62 5.61
N GLU A 24 -13.52 -12.88 5.22
CA GLU A 24 -12.97 -13.92 6.10
C GLU A 24 -11.54 -13.62 6.56
N ARG A 25 -10.70 -13.08 5.67
CA ARG A 25 -9.34 -12.68 6.02
C ARG A 25 -9.34 -11.54 7.04
N LEU A 26 -10.22 -10.57 6.84
CA LEU A 26 -10.35 -9.43 7.76
C LEU A 26 -10.89 -9.87 9.12
N SER A 27 -11.92 -10.73 9.18
CA SER A 27 -12.47 -11.22 10.45
C SER A 27 -11.43 -11.89 11.34
N LYS A 28 -10.41 -12.52 10.74
CA LYS A 28 -9.27 -13.11 11.48
C LYS A 28 -8.26 -12.09 12.00
N LEU A 29 -8.16 -10.94 11.34
CA LEU A 29 -7.27 -9.84 11.76
C LEU A 29 -7.92 -8.95 12.83
N LEU A 30 -9.25 -8.83 12.84
CA LEU A 30 -9.97 -7.86 13.67
C LEU A 30 -9.64 -7.93 15.17
N PRO A 31 -9.56 -9.10 15.83
CA PRO A 31 -9.19 -9.14 17.26
C PRO A 31 -7.83 -8.49 17.51
N ALA A 32 -6.80 -8.87 16.75
CA ALA A 32 -5.47 -8.29 16.89
C ALA A 32 -5.43 -6.80 16.49
N VAL A 33 -6.27 -6.35 15.56
CA VAL A 33 -6.43 -4.90 15.25
C VAL A 33 -7.03 -4.15 16.44
N GLN A 34 -8.00 -4.75 17.14
CA GLN A 34 -8.61 -4.16 18.35
C GLN A 34 -7.60 -4.09 19.50
N ASP A 35 -6.76 -5.11 19.63
CA ASP A 35 -5.67 -5.15 20.61
C ASP A 35 -4.49 -4.23 20.26
N GLY A 36 -4.54 -3.58 19.09
CA GLY A 36 -3.53 -2.64 18.65
C GLY A 36 -2.24 -3.29 18.14
N ASP A 37 -2.27 -4.55 17.71
CA ASP A 37 -1.11 -5.24 17.13
C ASP A 37 -0.64 -4.53 15.83
N PRO A 38 0.61 -4.02 15.76
CA PRO A 38 1.11 -3.27 14.61
C PRO A 38 1.03 -4.07 13.29
N LYS A 39 1.29 -5.38 13.35
CA LYS A 39 1.30 -6.26 12.18
C LYS A 39 -0.12 -6.48 11.64
N ALA A 40 -1.09 -6.72 12.51
CA ALA A 40 -2.50 -6.86 12.16
C ALA A 40 -3.06 -5.56 11.59
N ILE A 41 -2.73 -4.41 12.19
CA ILE A 41 -3.08 -3.09 11.66
C ILE A 41 -2.50 -2.87 10.25
N HIS A 42 -1.22 -3.21 10.04
CA HIS A 42 -0.59 -3.14 8.72
C HIS A 42 -1.31 -4.03 7.69
N GLU A 43 -1.55 -5.29 8.03
CA GLU A 43 -2.20 -6.24 7.12
C GLU A 43 -3.67 -5.88 6.85
N ALA A 44 -4.40 -5.35 7.84
CA ALA A 44 -5.75 -4.82 7.63
C ALA A 44 -5.74 -3.61 6.67
N ARG A 45 -4.80 -2.68 6.83
CA ARG A 45 -4.64 -1.53 5.92
C ARG A 45 -4.25 -1.98 4.51
N LYS A 46 -3.39 -2.98 4.38
CA LYS A 46 -3.02 -3.57 3.08
C LYS A 46 -4.22 -4.26 2.41
N LEU A 47 -4.98 -5.05 3.17
CA LEU A 47 -6.18 -5.73 2.70
C LEU A 47 -7.24 -4.74 2.21
N THR A 48 -7.55 -3.69 2.98
CA THR A 48 -8.54 -2.67 2.57
C THR A 48 -8.18 -1.99 1.25
N ARG A 49 -6.89 -1.77 0.96
CA ARG A 49 -6.43 -1.20 -0.32
C ARG A 49 -6.63 -2.16 -1.50
N LYS A 50 -6.34 -3.44 -1.30
CA LYS A 50 -6.59 -4.48 -2.33
C LYS A 50 -8.08 -4.63 -2.62
N VAL A 51 -8.89 -4.67 -1.56
CA VAL A 51 -10.35 -4.75 -1.70
C VAL A 51 -10.90 -3.51 -2.38
N ALA A 52 -10.39 -2.31 -2.08
CA ALA A 52 -10.83 -1.10 -2.76
C ALA A 52 -10.60 -1.14 -4.28
N ALA A 53 -9.47 -1.68 -4.75
CA ALA A 53 -9.21 -1.86 -6.17
C ALA A 53 -10.18 -2.88 -6.80
N GLU A 54 -10.45 -3.99 -6.11
CA GLU A 54 -11.43 -4.98 -6.57
C GLU A 54 -12.86 -4.40 -6.63
N LEU A 55 -13.28 -3.68 -5.58
CA LEU A 55 -14.62 -3.09 -5.49
C LEU A 55 -14.86 -1.95 -6.47
N ALA A 56 -13.81 -1.25 -6.90
CA ALA A 56 -13.91 -0.25 -7.97
C ALA A 56 -14.34 -0.89 -9.30
N LEU A 57 -14.08 -2.19 -9.48
CA LEU A 57 -14.33 -2.92 -10.73
C LEU A 57 -15.52 -3.90 -10.64
N SER A 58 -16.11 -4.08 -9.45
CA SER A 58 -17.13 -5.11 -9.20
C SER A 58 -18.58 -4.61 -9.08
N ASP A 59 -18.90 -3.41 -9.59
CA ASP A 59 -20.23 -2.78 -9.47
C ASP A 59 -20.73 -2.76 -8.00
N ALA A 60 -19.80 -2.74 -7.05
CA ALA A 60 -20.09 -2.93 -5.65
C ALA A 60 -20.97 -1.80 -5.10
N PRO A 61 -21.99 -2.12 -4.26
CA PRO A 61 -22.83 -1.12 -3.65
C PRO A 61 -22.02 -0.05 -2.91
N LYS A 62 -22.43 1.22 -3.03
CA LYS A 62 -21.75 2.36 -2.37
C LYS A 62 -21.53 2.14 -0.88
N LYS A 63 -22.48 1.48 -0.20
CA LYS A 63 -22.38 1.13 1.23
C LYS A 63 -21.19 0.20 1.51
N VAL A 64 -20.95 -0.82 0.69
CA VAL A 64 -19.81 -1.74 0.83
C VAL A 64 -18.50 -1.00 0.63
N ARG A 65 -18.38 -0.22 -0.46
CA ARG A 65 -17.19 0.60 -0.73
C ARG A 65 -16.89 1.57 0.41
N ARG A 66 -17.94 2.17 0.99
CA ARG A 66 -17.83 3.05 2.16
C ARG A 66 -17.31 2.30 3.39
N ALA A 67 -17.86 1.13 3.73
CA ALA A 67 -17.43 0.37 4.90
C ALA A 67 -15.92 0.05 4.88
N TRP A 68 -15.40 -0.41 3.73
CA TRP A 68 -13.97 -0.68 3.57
C TRP A 68 -13.10 0.58 3.62
N ARG A 69 -13.57 1.69 3.05
CA ARG A 69 -12.89 2.99 3.14
C ARG A 69 -12.86 3.51 4.57
N ASP A 70 -13.96 3.39 5.29
CA ASP A 70 -14.11 3.88 6.65
C ASP A 70 -13.24 3.04 7.60
N LEU A 71 -13.11 1.72 7.39
CA LEU A 71 -12.15 0.87 8.11
C LEU A 71 -10.71 1.34 7.85
N ARG A 72 -10.35 1.56 6.59
CA ARG A 72 -9.01 2.05 6.23
C ARG A 72 -8.68 3.38 6.91
N ARG A 73 -9.67 4.27 7.05
CA ARG A 73 -9.52 5.56 7.73
C ARG A 73 -9.40 5.39 9.24
N ALA A 74 -10.17 4.50 9.85
CA ALA A 74 -10.12 4.21 11.28
C ALA A 74 -8.72 3.74 11.72
N VAL A 75 -8.09 2.82 10.96
CA VAL A 75 -6.78 2.28 11.31
C VAL A 75 -5.59 3.13 10.84
N ALA A 76 -5.83 4.16 10.00
CA ALA A 76 -4.75 4.95 9.42
C ALA A 76 -3.91 5.72 10.46
N PRO A 77 -4.50 6.45 11.43
CA PRO A 77 -3.75 7.20 12.42
C PRO A 77 -2.79 6.35 13.27
N ILE A 78 -3.15 5.11 13.56
CA ILE A 78 -2.31 4.18 14.31
C ILE A 78 -1.18 3.66 13.39
N ARG A 79 -1.51 3.21 12.18
CA ARG A 79 -0.49 2.69 11.25
C ARG A 79 0.53 3.77 10.83
N ASP A 80 0.06 4.99 10.61
CA ASP A 80 0.94 6.10 10.22
C ASP A 80 1.92 6.42 11.36
N ARG A 81 1.47 6.32 12.62
CA ARG A 81 2.36 6.38 13.79
C ARG A 81 3.33 5.21 13.87
N ASP A 82 2.88 3.97 13.65
CA ASP A 82 3.77 2.80 13.66
C ASP A 82 4.92 2.96 12.64
N ALA A 83 4.63 3.46 11.43
CA ALA A 83 5.66 3.66 10.39
C ALA A 83 6.61 4.78 10.77
N ALA A 84 6.08 5.96 11.09
CA ALA A 84 6.92 7.11 11.34
C ALA A 84 7.76 6.94 12.61
N GLY A 85 7.22 6.27 13.63
CA GLY A 85 7.95 5.95 14.86
C GLY A 85 9.19 5.10 14.60
N GLU A 86 9.04 4.03 13.82
CA GLU A 86 10.15 3.16 13.41
C GLU A 86 11.22 3.93 12.62
N HIS A 87 10.80 4.81 11.71
CA HIS A 87 11.73 5.63 10.92
C HIS A 87 12.50 6.66 11.77
N VAL A 88 11.82 7.35 12.69
CA VAL A 88 12.47 8.34 13.57
C VAL A 88 13.43 7.64 14.53
N ARG A 89 13.02 6.51 15.12
CA ARG A 89 13.88 5.71 15.99
C ARG A 89 15.16 5.27 15.27
N ALA A 90 15.02 4.66 14.08
CA ALA A 90 16.18 4.24 13.30
C ALA A 90 17.10 5.42 12.94
N ALA A 91 16.53 6.59 12.63
CA ALA A 91 17.30 7.79 12.34
C ALA A 91 18.05 8.33 13.59
N LEU A 92 17.46 8.23 14.79
CA LEU A 92 18.13 8.58 16.05
C LEU A 92 19.29 7.62 16.34
N GLU A 93 19.09 6.32 16.14
CA GLU A 93 20.14 5.30 16.29
C GLU A 93 21.31 5.54 15.33
N GLU A 94 21.03 5.83 14.05
CA GLU A 94 22.07 6.18 13.06
C GLU A 94 22.86 7.45 13.42
N LEU A 95 22.22 8.41 14.08
CA LEU A 95 22.87 9.63 14.55
C LEU A 95 23.62 9.45 15.87
N ASN A 96 23.62 8.24 16.44
CA ASN A 96 24.15 7.95 17.78
C ASN A 96 23.55 8.86 18.85
N ALA A 97 22.23 9.13 18.75
CA ALA A 97 21.51 9.85 19.78
C ALA A 97 21.65 9.15 21.14
N SER A 98 21.60 9.92 22.23
CA SER A 98 21.73 9.35 23.57
C SER A 98 20.57 8.39 23.87
N ALA A 99 20.82 7.34 24.65
CA ALA A 99 19.77 6.41 25.08
C ALA A 99 18.60 7.12 25.80
N ALA A 100 18.89 8.19 26.53
CA ALA A 100 17.88 9.01 27.20
C ALA A 100 16.97 9.75 26.19
N GLU A 101 17.53 10.28 25.09
CA GLU A 101 16.76 10.95 24.04
C GLU A 101 15.87 9.95 23.28
N ILE A 102 16.40 8.77 22.95
CA ILE A 102 15.62 7.70 22.32
C ILE A 102 14.47 7.27 23.23
N ALA A 103 14.72 7.05 24.53
CA ALA A 103 13.68 6.67 25.48
C ALA A 103 12.60 7.76 25.64
N ALA A 104 12.99 9.04 25.69
CA ALA A 104 12.05 10.15 25.76
C ALA A 104 11.15 10.23 24.52
N PHE A 105 11.73 10.04 23.32
CA PHE A 105 10.97 9.94 22.07
C PHE A 105 10.00 8.77 22.09
N GLU A 106 10.47 7.57 22.45
CA GLU A 106 9.64 6.37 22.48
C GLU A 106 8.45 6.53 23.41
N GLN A 107 8.66 7.08 24.61
CA GLN A 107 7.58 7.33 25.56
C GLN A 107 6.52 8.27 24.97
N GLY A 108 6.92 9.45 24.49
CA GLY A 108 5.99 10.41 23.89
C GLY A 108 5.26 9.84 22.67
N TRP A 109 5.96 9.05 21.86
CA TRP A 109 5.39 8.41 20.68
C TRP A 109 4.35 7.33 21.04
N GLN A 110 4.64 6.51 22.06
CA GLN A 110 3.72 5.48 22.54
C GLN A 110 2.47 6.08 23.18
N ASP A 111 2.59 7.20 23.90
CA ASP A 111 1.44 7.90 24.47
C ASP A 111 0.48 8.36 23.36
N LYS A 112 1.01 8.99 22.29
CA LYS A 112 0.21 9.39 21.11
C LYS A 112 -0.36 8.20 20.34
N ARG A 113 0.35 7.09 20.30
CA ARG A 113 -0.16 5.84 19.70
C ARG A 113 -1.32 5.28 20.52
N ALA A 114 -1.20 5.26 21.84
CA ALA A 114 -2.24 4.80 22.76
C ALA A 114 -3.50 5.67 22.68
N GLU A 115 -3.35 7.00 22.61
CA GLU A 115 -4.45 7.93 22.33
C GLU A 115 -5.19 7.57 21.03
N ALA A 116 -4.45 7.31 19.94
CA ALA A 116 -5.04 6.94 18.65
C ALA A 116 -5.74 5.58 18.68
N LEU A 117 -5.21 4.61 19.44
CA LEU A 117 -5.82 3.30 19.64
C LEU A 117 -7.11 3.40 20.48
N ALA A 118 -7.11 4.20 21.55
CA ALA A 118 -8.30 4.43 22.37
C ALA A 118 -9.43 5.11 21.57
N ALA A 119 -9.08 5.94 20.58
CA ALA A 119 -10.04 6.57 19.66
C ALA A 119 -10.51 5.66 18.50
N LEU A 120 -10.03 4.41 18.41
CA LEU A 120 -10.32 3.51 17.30
C LEU A 120 -11.80 3.10 17.28
N GLN A 121 -12.50 3.49 16.22
CA GLN A 121 -13.87 3.05 15.95
C GLN A 121 -13.93 2.24 14.66
N LEU A 122 -14.11 0.93 14.80
CA LEU A 122 -14.19 0.02 13.65
C LEU A 122 -15.62 0.01 13.08
N PRO A 123 -15.80 0.22 11.76
CA PRO A 123 -17.13 0.19 11.17
C PRO A 123 -17.66 -1.25 11.10
N LYS A 124 -18.99 -1.39 11.12
CA LYS A 124 -19.64 -2.65 10.80
C LYS A 124 -19.38 -3.02 9.35
N LEU A 125 -18.74 -4.16 9.13
CA LEU A 125 -18.45 -4.65 7.80
C LEU A 125 -19.70 -5.26 7.14
N ILE A 126 -19.77 -5.13 5.83
CA ILE A 126 -20.87 -5.64 5.00
C ILE A 126 -20.34 -6.88 4.26
N LYS A 127 -21.26 -7.80 3.92
CA LYS A 127 -20.96 -9.02 3.16
C LYS A 127 -20.12 -8.74 1.91
N ASP A 128 -19.27 -9.70 1.57
CA ASP A 128 -18.44 -9.65 0.37
C ASP A 128 -19.31 -9.52 -0.89
N VAL A 129 -18.76 -8.83 -1.90
CA VAL A 129 -19.41 -8.64 -3.21
C VAL A 129 -18.77 -9.63 -4.19
N PRO A 130 -19.57 -10.48 -4.88
CA PRO A 130 -19.02 -11.40 -5.86
C PRO A 130 -18.44 -10.64 -7.06
N ARG A 131 -17.40 -11.23 -7.67
CA ARG A 131 -16.81 -10.68 -8.90
C ARG A 131 -17.79 -10.80 -10.07
N PRO A 132 -17.91 -9.79 -10.94
CA PRO A 132 -18.73 -9.87 -12.14
C PRO A 132 -18.16 -10.88 -13.16
N LYS A 133 -19.01 -11.44 -14.04
CA LYS A 133 -18.61 -12.44 -15.05
C LYS A 133 -17.41 -12.02 -15.91
N HIS A 134 -17.35 -10.74 -16.30
CA HIS A 134 -16.28 -10.19 -17.15
C HIS A 134 -15.21 -9.42 -16.35
N PHE A 135 -14.99 -9.77 -15.08
CA PHE A 135 -14.07 -9.05 -14.18
C PHE A 135 -12.67 -8.89 -14.77
N LYS A 136 -12.06 -9.94 -15.33
CA LYS A 136 -10.72 -9.85 -15.94
C LYS A 136 -10.65 -8.84 -17.10
N ARG A 137 -11.72 -8.75 -17.91
CA ARG A 137 -11.81 -7.76 -19.00
C ARG A 137 -11.89 -6.34 -18.44
N LYS A 138 -12.71 -6.11 -17.40
CA LYS A 138 -12.78 -4.82 -16.69
C LYS A 138 -11.41 -4.42 -16.11
N VAL A 139 -10.69 -5.36 -15.48
CA VAL A 139 -9.35 -5.10 -14.94
C VAL A 139 -8.37 -4.68 -16.05
N ARG A 140 -8.33 -5.39 -17.19
CA ARG A 140 -7.45 -5.02 -18.30
C ARG A 140 -7.76 -3.65 -18.89
N ALA A 141 -9.05 -3.31 -19.05
CA ALA A 141 -9.47 -2.00 -19.52
C ALA A 141 -9.01 -0.89 -18.55
N ALA A 142 -9.24 -1.08 -17.24
CA ALA A 142 -8.79 -0.13 -16.21
C ALA A 142 -7.26 0.03 -16.19
N LEU A 143 -6.50 -1.06 -16.36
CA LEU A 143 -5.05 -0.97 -16.43
C LEU A 143 -4.56 -0.19 -17.65
N ALA A 144 -5.23 -0.30 -18.80
CA ALA A 144 -4.88 0.46 -20.00
C ALA A 144 -5.09 1.96 -19.78
N GLU A 145 -6.26 2.36 -19.25
CA GLU A 145 -6.57 3.75 -18.90
C GLU A 145 -5.56 4.30 -17.88
N GLN A 146 -5.36 3.59 -16.76
CA GLN A 146 -4.39 3.99 -15.73
C GLN A 146 -2.96 4.10 -16.27
N SER A 147 -2.57 3.23 -17.21
CA SER A 147 -1.23 3.28 -17.82
C SER A 147 -1.06 4.56 -18.65
N ALA A 148 -2.08 4.94 -19.42
CA ALA A 148 -2.08 6.19 -20.19
C ALA A 148 -1.99 7.40 -19.25
N ASP A 149 -2.81 7.45 -18.20
CA ASP A 149 -2.81 8.56 -17.23
C ASP A 149 -1.45 8.69 -16.51
N ILE A 150 -0.83 7.56 -16.14
CA ILE A 150 0.48 7.56 -15.47
C ILE A 150 1.57 8.09 -16.42
N LEU A 151 1.56 7.66 -17.68
CA LEU A 151 2.52 8.13 -18.69
C LEU A 151 2.34 9.62 -18.99
N GLU A 152 1.11 10.08 -19.12
CA GLU A 152 0.80 11.51 -19.35
C GLU A 152 1.27 12.39 -18.18
N ALA A 153 1.04 11.94 -16.94
CA ALA A 153 1.40 12.71 -15.75
C ALA A 153 2.91 12.76 -15.49
N ALA A 154 3.66 11.73 -15.90
CA ALA A 154 5.05 11.53 -15.47
C ALA A 154 6.00 12.71 -15.80
N PRO A 155 6.04 13.30 -17.01
CA PRO A 155 6.94 14.40 -17.31
C PRO A 155 6.74 15.61 -16.38
N LYS A 156 5.49 15.89 -16.00
CA LYS A 156 5.14 16.97 -15.07
C LYS A 156 5.57 16.62 -13.64
N VAL A 157 5.31 15.39 -13.19
CA VAL A 157 5.65 14.95 -11.82
C VAL A 157 7.17 14.90 -11.62
N LEU A 158 7.93 14.32 -12.55
CA LEU A 158 9.38 14.14 -12.40
C LEU A 158 10.16 15.46 -12.34
N ARG A 159 9.58 16.54 -12.88
CA ARG A 159 10.10 17.92 -12.83
C ARG A 159 9.51 18.75 -11.68
N ALA A 160 8.51 18.23 -10.98
CA ALA A 160 7.80 18.98 -9.94
C ALA A 160 8.71 19.22 -8.72
N ARG A 161 8.68 20.46 -8.22
CA ARG A 161 9.31 20.83 -6.95
C ARG A 161 8.41 20.55 -5.73
N LYS A 162 7.09 20.60 -5.93
CA LYS A 162 6.08 20.42 -4.87
C LYS A 162 5.95 18.94 -4.52
N THR A 163 6.11 18.59 -3.24
CA THR A 163 6.05 17.20 -2.75
C THR A 163 4.65 16.60 -2.85
N GLU A 164 3.60 17.42 -2.73
CA GLU A 164 2.21 17.01 -2.98
C GLU A 164 2.01 16.37 -4.37
N THR A 165 2.66 16.91 -5.40
CA THR A 165 2.58 16.35 -6.76
C THR A 165 3.14 14.93 -6.83
N TRP A 166 4.23 14.67 -6.10
CA TRP A 166 4.82 13.32 -5.99
C TRP A 166 3.92 12.39 -5.16
N HIS A 167 3.29 12.91 -4.10
CA HIS A 167 2.38 12.16 -3.24
C HIS A 167 1.14 11.65 -4.00
N GLU A 168 0.50 12.51 -4.78
CA GLU A 168 -0.66 12.15 -5.60
C GLU A 168 -0.28 11.15 -6.70
N TRP A 169 0.88 11.32 -7.32
CA TRP A 169 1.37 10.35 -8.30
C TRP A 169 1.65 8.97 -7.66
N ARG A 170 2.23 8.95 -6.45
CA ARG A 170 2.40 7.71 -5.67
C ARG A 170 1.07 7.02 -5.36
N LYS A 171 0.02 7.77 -5.01
CA LYS A 171 -1.33 7.20 -4.81
C LYS A 171 -1.82 6.52 -6.08
N THR A 172 -1.64 7.16 -7.23
CA THR A 172 -2.01 6.64 -8.55
C THR A 172 -1.25 5.34 -8.87
N LEU A 173 0.08 5.34 -8.72
CA LEU A 173 0.90 4.14 -8.94
C LEU A 173 0.56 2.99 -7.97
N LYS A 174 0.24 3.29 -6.71
CA LYS A 174 -0.24 2.27 -5.76
C LYS A 174 -1.58 1.69 -6.19
N HIS A 175 -2.49 2.53 -6.68
CA HIS A 175 -3.78 2.05 -7.19
C HIS A 175 -3.60 1.17 -8.43
N TYR A 176 -2.73 1.58 -9.36
CA TYR A 176 -2.33 0.77 -10.51
C TYR A 176 -1.77 -0.59 -10.07
N ARG A 177 -0.82 -0.60 -9.12
CA ARG A 177 -0.27 -1.84 -8.54
C ARG A 177 -1.36 -2.77 -8.00
N TYR A 178 -2.29 -2.26 -7.20
CA TYR A 178 -3.35 -3.10 -6.63
C TYR A 178 -4.31 -3.63 -7.69
N THR A 179 -4.55 -2.86 -8.74
CA THR A 179 -5.34 -3.29 -9.91
C THR A 179 -4.61 -4.39 -10.68
N LEU A 180 -3.32 -4.23 -10.89
CA LEU A 180 -2.47 -5.21 -11.59
C LEU A 180 -2.39 -6.55 -10.82
N GLU A 181 -2.23 -6.48 -9.49
CA GLU A 181 -2.20 -7.62 -8.57
C GLU A 181 -3.50 -8.47 -8.58
N LEU A 182 -4.57 -8.01 -9.23
CA LEU A 182 -5.78 -8.82 -9.47
C LEU A 182 -5.60 -9.84 -10.61
N LEU A 183 -4.64 -9.61 -11.51
CA LEU A 183 -4.31 -10.50 -12.62
C LEU A 183 -2.97 -11.20 -12.40
N GLU A 184 -1.97 -10.48 -11.92
CA GLU A 184 -0.58 -10.93 -11.86
C GLU A 184 0.25 -10.13 -10.85
N PRO A 185 1.39 -10.66 -10.37
CA PRO A 185 2.30 -9.90 -9.51
C PRO A 185 2.80 -8.60 -10.17
N ALA A 186 3.06 -7.58 -9.36
CA ALA A 186 3.65 -6.34 -9.86
C ALA A 186 5.09 -6.55 -10.33
N PRO A 187 5.52 -5.92 -11.45
CA PRO A 187 6.90 -6.02 -11.93
C PRO A 187 7.85 -5.23 -11.00
N SER A 188 9.13 -5.63 -10.97
CA SER A 188 10.16 -4.95 -10.19
C SER A 188 10.25 -3.46 -10.53
N ALA A 189 10.16 -3.09 -11.80
CA ALA A 189 10.19 -1.70 -12.24
C ALA A 189 9.11 -0.82 -11.54
N LEU A 190 7.93 -1.38 -11.27
CA LEU A 190 6.88 -0.66 -10.52
C LEU A 190 7.19 -0.60 -9.03
N THR A 191 7.75 -1.68 -8.44
CA THR A 191 8.13 -1.68 -7.03
C THR A 191 9.27 -0.70 -6.76
N ASP A 192 10.29 -0.65 -7.61
CA ASP A 192 11.46 0.22 -7.44
C ASP A 192 11.06 1.70 -7.43
N VAL A 193 10.18 2.11 -8.35
CA VAL A 193 9.59 3.46 -8.36
C VAL A 193 8.75 3.70 -7.09
N LEU A 194 7.92 2.74 -6.69
CA LEU A 194 7.08 2.87 -5.49
C LEU A 194 7.86 2.92 -4.19
N ASP A 195 9.02 2.28 -4.12
CA ASP A 195 9.92 2.23 -2.97
C ASP A 195 10.66 3.56 -2.84
N GLY A 196 11.18 4.11 -3.94
CA GLY A 196 11.72 5.47 -3.98
C GLY A 196 10.67 6.53 -3.58
N LEU A 197 9.45 6.43 -4.11
CA LEU A 197 8.34 7.29 -3.70
C LEU A 197 7.91 7.03 -2.24
N GLY A 198 8.13 5.82 -1.73
CA GLY A 198 7.93 5.46 -0.33
C GLY A 198 8.87 6.23 0.57
N ARG A 199 10.17 6.08 0.35
CA ARG A 199 11.19 6.78 1.13
C ARG A 199 11.05 8.30 1.07
N LEU A 200 10.63 8.83 -0.09
CA LEU A 200 10.28 10.25 -0.25
C LEU A 200 9.14 10.67 0.70
N GLN A 201 8.05 9.91 0.75
CA GLN A 201 6.94 10.19 1.65
C GLN A 201 7.36 10.08 3.10
N ASP A 202 8.14 9.05 3.44
CA ASP A 202 8.59 8.83 4.82
C ASP A 202 9.47 10.00 5.28
N ALA A 203 10.32 10.55 4.40
CA ALA A 203 11.09 11.76 4.67
C ALA A 203 10.19 12.97 4.99
N GLU A 204 9.15 13.19 4.18
CA GLU A 204 8.22 14.31 4.38
C GLU A 204 7.43 14.16 5.69
N VAL A 205 6.95 12.96 5.99
CA VAL A 205 6.23 12.69 7.25
C VAL A 205 7.12 12.95 8.45
N VAL A 206 8.39 12.52 8.41
CA VAL A 206 9.34 12.78 9.49
C VAL A 206 9.64 14.28 9.60
N LEU A 207 9.81 14.99 8.48
CA LEU A 207 9.99 16.45 8.50
C LEU A 207 8.79 17.16 9.16
N ASP A 208 7.57 16.77 8.81
CA ASP A 208 6.35 17.34 9.39
C ASP A 208 6.32 17.11 10.91
N ILE A 209 6.62 15.89 11.37
CA ILE A 209 6.71 15.56 12.80
C ILE A 209 7.75 16.42 13.50
N LEU A 210 8.96 16.51 12.94
CA LEU A 210 10.05 17.28 13.53
C LEU A 210 9.75 18.78 13.59
N THR A 211 8.87 19.30 12.73
CA THR A 211 8.43 20.70 12.81
C THR A 211 7.31 20.93 13.83
N GLY A 212 6.50 19.91 14.13
CA GLY A 212 5.35 20.03 15.03
C GLY A 212 5.62 19.61 16.47
N GLU A 213 6.58 18.72 16.70
CA GLU A 213 6.84 18.10 18.01
C GLU A 213 8.17 18.56 18.62
N THR A 214 8.20 18.73 19.94
CA THR A 214 9.36 19.26 20.68
C THR A 214 10.16 18.17 21.41
N TRP A 215 9.91 16.89 21.15
CA TRP A 215 10.52 15.77 21.89
C TRP A 215 12.01 15.58 21.65
N LEU A 216 12.57 16.15 20.58
CA LEU A 216 13.93 15.87 20.10
C LEU A 216 14.82 17.11 20.01
N PRO A 217 14.93 17.96 21.05
CA PRO A 217 15.57 19.27 20.92
C PRO A 217 17.05 19.21 20.53
N HIS A 218 17.76 18.13 20.85
CA HIS A 218 19.20 17.99 20.57
C HIS A 218 19.44 17.47 19.14
N SER A 219 18.68 16.46 18.72
CA SER A 219 18.87 15.81 17.41
C SER A 219 18.04 16.42 16.26
N GLN A 220 17.11 17.35 16.54
CA GLN A 220 16.16 17.90 15.56
C GLN A 220 16.82 18.42 14.26
N ASN A 221 17.83 19.30 14.38
CA ASN A 221 18.47 19.91 13.20
C ASN A 221 19.22 18.88 12.33
N ALA A 222 19.85 17.90 12.97
CA ALA A 222 20.54 16.81 12.28
C ALA A 222 19.54 15.94 11.52
N LEU A 223 18.43 15.58 12.17
CA LEU A 223 17.34 14.81 11.55
C LEU A 223 16.70 15.55 10.38
N ILE A 224 16.40 16.85 10.53
CA ILE A 224 15.86 17.68 9.43
C ILE A 224 16.81 17.68 8.24
N THR A 225 18.12 17.83 8.48
CA THR A 225 19.13 17.83 7.42
C THR A 225 19.19 16.46 6.72
N ARG A 226 19.17 15.36 7.49
CA ARG A 226 19.13 14.00 6.98
C ARG A 226 17.91 13.77 6.09
N GLU A 227 16.71 14.11 6.55
CA GLU A 227 15.49 13.87 5.77
C GLU A 227 15.39 14.74 4.52
N LYS A 228 15.86 15.99 4.56
CA LYS A 228 15.96 16.82 3.34
C LYS A 228 16.86 16.19 2.29
N LYS A 229 18.00 15.61 2.70
CA LYS A 229 18.90 14.86 1.81
C LYS A 229 18.24 13.60 1.28
N ALA A 230 17.60 12.82 2.15
CA ALA A 230 16.93 11.59 1.75
C ALA A 230 15.80 11.83 0.76
N ARG A 231 15.01 12.89 0.95
CA ARG A 231 14.00 13.36 -0.01
C ARG A 231 14.59 13.61 -1.40
N GLN A 232 15.70 14.35 -1.48
CA GLN A 232 16.36 14.64 -2.76
C GLN A 232 16.87 13.36 -3.41
N GLU A 233 17.46 12.47 -2.63
CA GLU A 233 17.95 11.18 -3.08
C GLU A 233 16.83 10.29 -3.63
N SER A 234 15.72 10.17 -2.90
CA SER A 234 14.55 9.42 -3.35
C SER A 234 13.97 9.95 -4.66
N GLN A 235 13.93 11.28 -4.85
CA GLN A 235 13.52 11.84 -6.13
C GLN A 235 14.50 11.48 -7.26
N ARG A 236 15.81 11.42 -6.99
CA ARG A 236 16.80 10.95 -7.98
C ARG A 236 16.60 9.48 -8.31
N GLN A 237 16.43 8.62 -7.31
CA GLN A 237 16.17 7.20 -7.48
C GLN A 237 14.92 6.93 -8.30
N VAL A 238 13.82 7.64 -8.03
CA VAL A 238 12.58 7.52 -8.82
C VAL A 238 12.81 7.90 -10.28
N ARG A 239 13.56 8.97 -10.56
CA ARG A 239 13.90 9.37 -11.94
C ARG A 239 14.77 8.32 -12.63
N GLN A 240 15.68 7.66 -11.92
CA GLN A 240 16.51 6.58 -12.46
C GLN A 240 15.73 5.30 -12.73
N ALA A 241 14.75 4.97 -11.88
CA ALA A 241 13.90 3.79 -12.03
C ALA A 241 12.78 3.97 -13.08
N TRP A 242 12.39 5.22 -13.35
CA TRP A 242 11.26 5.54 -14.25
C TRP A 242 11.35 4.92 -15.65
N PRO A 243 12.49 4.94 -16.38
CA PRO A 243 12.55 4.42 -17.75
C PRO A 243 12.14 2.94 -17.87
N ALA A 244 12.48 2.12 -16.87
CA ALA A 244 12.08 0.71 -16.85
C ALA A 244 10.56 0.56 -16.66
N LEU A 245 9.95 1.39 -15.82
CA LEU A 245 8.51 1.40 -15.62
C LEU A 245 7.78 1.94 -16.87
N GLU A 246 8.30 3.00 -17.47
CA GLU A 246 7.77 3.60 -18.71
C GLU A 246 7.71 2.58 -19.85
N ALA A 247 8.79 1.83 -20.07
CA ALA A 247 8.83 0.75 -21.07
C ALA A 247 7.76 -0.32 -20.80
N PHE A 248 7.59 -0.72 -19.54
CA PHE A 248 6.55 -1.67 -19.14
C PHE A 248 5.13 -1.14 -19.42
N LEU A 249 4.86 0.12 -19.11
CA LEU A 249 3.56 0.75 -19.35
C LEU A 249 3.25 0.88 -20.86
N HIS A 250 4.24 1.23 -21.68
CA HIS A 250 4.06 1.25 -23.14
C HIS A 250 3.75 -0.13 -23.73
N SER A 251 4.47 -1.19 -23.29
CA SER A 251 4.17 -2.57 -23.69
C SER A 251 2.74 -2.98 -23.35
N ARG A 252 2.24 -2.56 -22.18
CA ARG A 252 0.85 -2.79 -21.75
C ARG A 252 -0.17 -2.11 -22.65
N LEU A 253 0.07 -0.87 -23.05
CA LEU A 253 -0.82 -0.16 -23.97
C LEU A 253 -0.88 -0.83 -25.36
N GLN A 254 0.25 -1.34 -25.85
CA GLN A 254 0.30 -2.04 -27.15
C GLN A 254 -0.45 -3.37 -27.10
N THR A 255 -0.26 -4.18 -26.05
CA THR A 255 -0.97 -5.46 -25.89
C THR A 255 -2.48 -5.29 -25.67
N GLY A 256 -2.89 -4.20 -25.01
CA GLY A 256 -4.30 -3.83 -24.85
C GLY A 256 -5.02 -3.54 -26.16
N LYS A 257 -4.35 -2.89 -27.13
CA LYS A 257 -4.91 -2.57 -28.46
C LYS A 257 -5.12 -3.80 -29.34
N ALA A 258 -4.34 -4.86 -29.16
CA ALA A 258 -4.44 -6.08 -29.96
C ALA A 258 -5.53 -7.06 -29.48
N SER A 259 -6.11 -6.83 -28.29
CA SER A 259 -7.07 -7.74 -27.63
C SER A 259 -8.49 -7.18 -27.51
N GLY A 260 -8.74 -5.98 -28.03
CA GLY A 260 -10.04 -5.30 -28.03
C GLY A 260 -10.60 -5.22 -29.44
#